data_AF-A0A7X8XXX2-F1
#
_entry.id   AF-A0A7X8XXX2-F1
#
_cell.length_a   1.000
_cell.length_b   1.000
_cell.length_c   1.000
_cell.angle_alpha   90.00
_cell.angle_beta   90.00
_cell.angle_gamma   90.00
#
_symmetry.space_group_name_H-M   'P 1'
#
loop_
_entity.id
_entity.type
_entity.pdbx_description
1 polymer ?
#
loop_
_entity_poly.entity_id
_entity_poly.type
_entity_poly.pdbx_seq_one_letter_code
_entity_poly.pdbx_strand_id
1 'polypeptide(L)'
;MEQLTHKHKGLILTFDLNDCWEVFHILNHDRDEADALQRQIDALMRNADVDESEFVFLGIAYIVEQIFQNNIFKMTHSAFPREFFDHTYIEVDGETADIHIELVDDLSRAGAVAIMQYLMGFEKIDFLLKVEND
;
A
#
# COMPACT_ATOMS: atom_id res chain seq x y z
N MET A 1 -2.64 6.12 -19.95
CA MET A 1 -2.84 4.99 -19.02
C MET A 1 -2.81 3.73 -19.85
N GLU A 2 -1.84 2.85 -19.60
CA GLU A 2 -1.84 1.52 -20.21
C GLU A 2 -3.10 0.78 -19.74
N GLN A 3 -3.81 0.13 -20.67
CA GLN A 3 -4.93 -0.72 -20.30
C GLN A 3 -4.39 -1.96 -19.58
N LEU A 4 -4.82 -2.20 -18.33
CA LEU A 4 -4.55 -3.46 -17.65
C LEU A 4 -5.21 -4.60 -18.45
N THR A 5 -4.39 -5.34 -19.18
CA THR A 5 -4.80 -6.58 -19.86
C THR A 5 -4.64 -7.80 -18.96
N HIS A 6 -5.17 -8.95 -19.40
CA HIS A 6 -5.01 -10.26 -18.75
C HIS A 6 -3.55 -10.71 -18.53
N LYS A 7 -2.58 -10.08 -19.22
CA LYS A 7 -1.15 -10.35 -19.03
C LYS A 7 -0.61 -9.80 -17.69
N HIS A 8 -1.25 -8.76 -17.15
CA HIS A 8 -0.89 -8.24 -15.84
C HIS A 8 -1.51 -9.13 -14.76
N LYS A 9 -0.68 -9.59 -13.83
CA LYS A 9 -1.06 -10.47 -12.71
C LYS A 9 -1.06 -9.77 -11.37
N GLY A 10 -0.41 -8.61 -11.27
CA GLY A 10 -0.32 -7.87 -10.03
C GLY A 10 0.04 -6.41 -10.23
N LEU A 11 -0.28 -5.61 -9.23
CA LEU A 11 0.23 -4.27 -9.02
C LEU A 11 0.99 -4.27 -7.69
N ILE A 12 2.16 -3.63 -7.65
CA ILE A 12 2.85 -3.30 -6.41
C ILE A 12 2.82 -1.78 -6.28
N LEU A 13 2.43 -1.29 -5.11
CA LEU A 13 2.61 0.09 -4.69
C LEU A 13 3.73 0.09 -3.66
N THR A 14 4.75 0.90 -3.87
CA THR A 14 5.92 0.97 -2.98
C THR A 14 6.06 2.38 -2.44
N PHE A 15 6.36 2.51 -1.15
CA PHE A 15 6.75 3.79 -0.57
C PHE A 15 7.74 3.61 0.58
N ASP A 16 8.54 4.66 0.83
CA ASP A 16 9.58 4.70 1.86
C ASP A 16 8.96 4.87 3.26
N LEU A 17 9.35 4.02 4.21
CA LEU A 17 8.88 4.07 5.60
C LEU A 17 9.45 5.26 6.38
N ASN A 18 10.60 5.80 5.98
CA ASN A 18 11.23 6.94 6.63
C ASN A 18 10.49 8.27 6.37
N ASP A 19 9.61 8.31 5.37
CA ASP A 19 8.88 9.52 4.96
C ASP A 19 7.45 9.19 4.46
N CYS A 20 6.78 8.28 5.16
CA CYS A 20 5.45 7.77 4.80
C CYS A 20 4.27 8.64 5.29
N TRP A 21 4.51 9.66 6.12
CA TRP A 21 3.45 10.58 6.55
C TRP A 21 2.74 11.28 5.38
N GLU A 22 3.46 11.62 4.30
CA GLU A 22 2.84 12.17 3.08
C GLU A 22 1.90 11.16 2.42
N VAL A 23 2.26 9.88 2.41
CA VAL A 23 1.41 8.79 1.93
C VAL A 23 0.17 8.64 2.79
N PHE A 24 0.27 8.74 4.11
CA PHE A 24 -0.90 8.71 5.00
C PHE A 24 -1.82 9.91 4.77
N HIS A 25 -1.26 11.09 4.50
CA HIS A 25 -2.05 12.25 4.14
C HIS A 25 -2.78 12.07 2.79
N ILE A 26 -2.09 11.51 1.79
CA ILE A 26 -2.71 11.10 0.52
C ILE A 26 -3.84 10.11 0.78
N LEU A 27 -3.66 9.20 1.74
CA LEU A 27 -4.68 8.26 2.23
C LEU A 27 -5.72 8.89 3.17
N ASN A 28 -5.91 10.21 3.09
CA ASN A 28 -6.96 10.96 3.77
C ASN A 28 -6.87 10.98 5.31
N HIS A 29 -5.67 10.86 5.86
CA HIS A 29 -5.41 11.25 7.25
C HIS A 29 -5.14 12.75 7.35
N ASP A 30 -5.56 13.36 8.46
CA ASP A 30 -5.12 14.71 8.77
C ASP A 30 -3.62 14.73 9.11
N ARG A 31 -3.05 15.94 9.16
CA ARG A 31 -1.62 16.11 9.39
C ARG A 31 -1.17 15.56 10.74
N ASP A 32 -1.94 15.78 11.79
CA ASP A 32 -1.54 15.39 13.15
C ASP A 32 -1.62 13.86 13.31
N GLU A 33 -2.63 13.23 12.69
CA GLU A 33 -2.75 11.76 12.59
C GLU A 33 -1.61 11.15 11.78
N ALA A 34 -1.30 11.69 10.60
CA ALA A 34 -0.21 11.22 9.76
C ALA A 34 1.15 11.31 10.47
N ASP A 35 1.42 12.44 11.14
CA ASP A 35 2.63 12.64 11.93
C ASP A 35 2.71 11.65 13.11
N ALA A 36 1.58 11.36 13.76
CA ALA A 36 1.52 10.40 14.86
C ALA A 36 1.79 8.96 14.38
N LEU A 37 1.29 8.59 13.20
CA LEU A 37 1.53 7.29 12.56
C LEU A 37 3.00 7.13 12.16
N GLN A 38 3.62 8.15 11.55
CA GLN A 38 5.05 8.15 11.24
C GLN A 38 5.89 7.90 12.50
N ARG A 39 5.60 8.59 13.60
CA ARG A 39 6.34 8.38 14.86
C ARG A 39 6.20 6.98 15.43
N GLN A 40 5.06 6.32 15.22
CA GLN A 40 4.87 4.93 15.63
C GLN A 40 5.73 3.99 14.79
N ILE A 41 5.75 4.19 13.47
CA ILE A 41 6.60 3.44 12.55
C ILE A 41 8.08 3.67 12.88
N ASP A 42 8.52 4.91 13.08
CA ASP A 42 9.91 5.24 13.47
C ASP A 42 10.32 4.56 14.79
N ALA A 43 9.39 4.44 15.74
CA ALA A 43 9.65 3.77 17.01
C ALA A 43 9.77 2.25 16.83
N LEU A 44 8.93 1.66 15.99
CA LEU A 44 9.00 0.24 15.63
C LEU A 44 10.30 -0.05 14.88
N MET A 45 10.61 0.68 13.81
CA MET A 45 11.82 0.56 13.01
C MET A 45 13.10 0.60 13.87
N ARG A 46 13.20 1.57 14.79
CA ARG A 46 14.34 1.66 15.72
C ARG A 46 14.47 0.45 16.65
N ASN A 47 13.37 -0.21 17.01
CA ASN A 47 13.42 -1.43 17.80
C ASN A 47 13.80 -2.65 16.95
N ALA A 48 13.44 -2.66 15.65
CA ALA A 48 13.84 -3.70 14.70
C ALA A 48 15.37 -3.74 14.56
N ASP A 49 16.02 -2.59 14.44
CA ASP A 49 17.48 -2.45 14.33
C ASP A 49 18.24 -3.00 15.55
N VAL A 50 17.58 -3.07 16.71
CA VAL A 50 18.22 -3.49 17.97
C VAL A 50 18.12 -5.00 18.18
N ASP A 51 16.99 -5.61 17.80
CA ASP A 51 16.69 -7.02 18.12
C ASP A 51 16.49 -7.92 16.88
N GLU A 52 16.67 -7.41 15.65
CA GLU A 52 16.45 -8.14 14.37
C GLU A 52 15.10 -8.89 14.32
N SER A 53 14.09 -8.35 15.01
CA SER A 53 12.84 -9.06 15.26
C SER A 53 11.88 -8.95 14.09
N GLU A 54 11.66 -10.06 13.37
CA GLU A 54 10.66 -10.19 12.29
C GLU A 54 9.24 -9.73 12.71
N PHE A 55 8.92 -9.82 14.01
CA PHE A 55 7.63 -9.37 14.54
C PHE A 55 7.39 -7.86 14.42
N VAL A 56 8.46 -7.06 14.36
CA VAL A 56 8.36 -5.61 14.19
C VAL A 56 7.87 -5.27 12.79
N PHE A 57 8.45 -5.90 11.76
CA PHE A 57 8.02 -5.70 10.37
C PHE A 57 6.59 -6.17 10.15
N LEU A 58 6.18 -7.29 10.77
CA LEU A 58 4.78 -7.71 10.77
C LEU A 58 3.84 -6.67 11.41
N GLY A 59 4.26 -6.03 12.50
CA GLY A 59 3.50 -4.96 13.14
C GLY A 59 3.34 -3.73 12.24
N ILE A 60 4.39 -3.33 11.54
CA ILE A 60 4.35 -2.23 10.58
C ILE A 60 3.46 -2.58 9.40
N ALA A 61 3.60 -3.78 8.82
CA ALA A 61 2.76 -4.25 7.73
C ALA A 61 1.27 -4.21 8.11
N TYR A 62 0.92 -4.64 9.33
CA TYR A 62 -0.45 -4.56 9.82
C TYR A 62 -0.99 -3.13 9.96
N ILE A 63 -0.16 -2.19 10.43
CA ILE A 63 -0.55 -0.77 10.52
C ILE A 63 -0.85 -0.22 9.12
N VAL A 64 0.06 -0.43 8.17
CA VAL A 64 -0.11 0.03 6.78
C VAL A 64 -1.34 -0.62 6.17
N GLU A 65 -1.57 -1.91 6.42
CA GLU A 65 -2.70 -2.66 5.86
C GLU A 65 -4.02 -2.06 6.34
N GLN A 66 -4.14 -1.80 7.64
CA GLN A 66 -5.34 -1.20 8.19
C GLN A 66 -5.57 0.22 7.66
N ILE A 67 -4.51 1.03 7.51
CA ILE A 67 -4.63 2.38 6.93
C ILE A 67 -5.11 2.29 5.47
N PHE A 68 -4.46 1.45 4.68
CA PHE A 68 -4.78 1.26 3.28
C PHE A 68 -6.23 0.76 3.11
N GLN A 69 -6.60 -0.33 3.80
CA GLN A 69 -7.93 -0.92 3.68
C GLN A 69 -9.05 0.04 4.11
N ASN A 70 -8.85 0.80 5.19
CA ASN A 70 -9.90 1.70 5.72
C ASN A 70 -10.07 2.97 4.90
N ASN A 71 -9.08 3.38 4.12
CA ASN A 71 -9.09 4.68 3.46
C ASN A 71 -9.10 4.59 1.94
N ILE A 72 -8.55 3.55 1.32
CA ILE A 72 -8.58 3.43 -0.14
C ILE A 72 -10.02 3.36 -0.69
N PHE A 73 -10.95 2.72 0.05
CA PHE A 73 -12.37 2.74 -0.29
C PHE A 73 -12.99 4.14 -0.26
N LYS A 74 -12.57 4.99 0.68
CA LYS A 74 -13.07 6.36 0.79
C LYS A 74 -12.57 7.20 -0.39
N MET A 75 -11.39 6.91 -0.91
CA MET A 75 -10.71 7.69 -1.94
C MET A 75 -11.15 7.34 -3.36
N THR A 76 -11.44 6.08 -3.65
CA THR A 76 -11.83 5.62 -4.99
C THR A 76 -13.33 5.81 -5.29
N HIS A 77 -14.08 6.46 -4.38
CA HIS A 77 -15.49 6.84 -4.53
C HIS A 77 -16.44 5.71 -4.99
N SER A 78 -16.02 4.44 -4.83
CA SER A 78 -16.78 3.28 -5.24
C SER A 78 -16.54 2.17 -4.24
N ALA A 79 -17.64 1.57 -3.80
CA ALA A 79 -17.69 0.45 -2.89
C ALA A 79 -17.05 -0.78 -3.55
N PHE A 80 -15.73 -0.86 -3.51
CA PHE A 80 -15.09 -2.15 -3.68
C PHE A 80 -15.62 -3.04 -2.54
N PRO A 81 -16.06 -4.26 -2.85
CA PRO A 81 -16.52 -5.20 -1.83
C PRO A 81 -15.29 -5.66 -1.03
N ARG A 82 -15.47 -6.17 0.19
CA ARG A 82 -14.36 -6.54 1.09
C ARG A 82 -13.42 -7.55 0.43
N GLU A 83 -13.98 -8.38 -0.43
CA GLU A 83 -13.36 -9.40 -1.26
C GLU A 83 -12.22 -8.85 -2.13
N PHE A 84 -12.19 -7.54 -2.44
CA PHE A 84 -11.05 -6.92 -3.11
C PHE A 84 -9.75 -7.08 -2.31
N PHE A 85 -9.83 -7.02 -0.98
CA PHE A 85 -8.66 -7.13 -0.11
C PHE A 85 -8.20 -8.56 0.15
N ASP A 86 -9.01 -9.57 -0.19
CA ASP A 86 -8.60 -10.98 -0.11
C ASP A 86 -7.38 -11.27 -1.01
N HIS A 87 -7.13 -10.38 -1.97
CA HIS A 87 -6.02 -10.42 -2.92
C HIS A 87 -5.01 -9.30 -2.71
N THR A 88 -5.03 -8.66 -1.54
CA THR A 88 -4.07 -7.63 -1.16
C THR A 88 -3.26 -8.08 0.05
N TYR A 89 -1.93 -7.96 0.00
CA TYR A 89 -1.07 -8.19 1.15
C TYR A 89 0.05 -7.15 1.20
N ILE A 90 0.65 -6.98 2.38
CA ILE A 90 1.73 -6.01 2.59
C ILE A 90 3.00 -6.73 3.02
N GLU A 91 4.10 -6.35 2.38
CA GLU A 91 5.45 -6.75 2.74
C GLU A 91 6.24 -5.52 3.20
N VAL A 92 7.10 -5.70 4.20
CA VAL A 92 7.98 -4.65 4.72
C VAL A 92 9.38 -5.22 4.80
N ASP A 93 10.34 -4.59 4.13
CA ASP A 93 11.73 -5.05 4.02
C ASP A 93 12.71 -4.30 4.93
N GLY A 94 12.20 -3.36 5.73
CA GLY A 94 12.98 -2.52 6.63
C GLY A 94 13.33 -1.14 6.06
N GLU A 95 13.04 -0.87 4.79
CA GLU A 95 13.17 0.47 4.22
C GLU A 95 11.86 0.92 3.57
N THR A 96 11.15 -0.02 2.96
CA THR A 96 9.94 0.23 2.19
C THR A 96 8.77 -0.61 2.69
N ALA A 97 7.57 -0.17 2.36
CA ALA A 97 6.36 -0.97 2.43
C ALA A 97 5.81 -1.19 1.02
N ASP A 98 5.61 -2.45 0.68
CA ASP A 98 5.07 -2.90 -0.59
C ASP A 98 3.64 -3.40 -0.40
N ILE A 99 2.68 -2.71 -1.02
CA ILE A 99 1.29 -3.15 -1.09
C ILE A 99 1.13 -3.93 -2.39
N HIS A 100 1.00 -5.25 -2.27
CA HIS A 100 0.77 -6.14 -3.39
C HIS A 100 -0.72 -6.35 -3.62
N ILE A 101 -1.17 -6.12 -4.84
CA ILE A 101 -2.57 -6.33 -5.26
C ILE A 101 -2.55 -7.34 -6.42
N GLU A 102 -3.08 -8.53 -6.21
CA GLU A 102 -3.18 -9.55 -7.24
C GLU A 102 -4.38 -9.29 -8.17
N LEU A 103 -4.18 -9.42 -9.48
CA LEU A 103 -5.18 -9.15 -10.52
C LEU A 103 -5.83 -10.44 -11.00
N VAL A 104 -6.54 -11.11 -10.10
CA VAL A 104 -7.11 -12.45 -10.34
C VAL A 104 -8.43 -12.44 -11.10
N ASP A 105 -9.14 -11.31 -11.09
CA ASP A 105 -10.48 -11.17 -11.66
C ASP A 105 -10.75 -9.74 -12.17
N ASP A 106 -11.96 -9.47 -12.67
CA ASP A 106 -12.34 -8.15 -13.17
C ASP A 106 -12.43 -7.10 -12.04
N LEU A 107 -12.75 -7.52 -10.82
CA LEU A 107 -12.91 -6.63 -9.67
C LEU A 107 -11.54 -6.08 -9.21
N SER A 108 -10.58 -6.95 -8.97
CA SER A 108 -9.20 -6.60 -8.63
C SER A 108 -8.55 -5.71 -9.69
N ARG A 109 -8.82 -5.97 -10.98
CA ARG A 109 -8.38 -5.12 -12.10
C ARG A 109 -9.00 -3.73 -12.07
N ALA A 110 -10.31 -3.64 -11.87
CA ALA A 110 -10.99 -2.34 -11.74
C ALA A 110 -10.46 -1.55 -10.54
N GLY A 111 -10.23 -2.23 -9.41
CA GLY A 111 -9.61 -1.67 -8.21
C GLY A 111 -8.23 -1.10 -8.47
N ALA A 112 -7.35 -1.90 -9.07
CA ALA A 112 -5.99 -1.47 -9.43
C ALA A 112 -5.99 -0.26 -10.37
N VAL A 113 -6.87 -0.21 -11.38
CA VAL A 113 -6.98 0.97 -12.25
C VAL A 113 -7.37 2.22 -11.46
N ALA A 114 -8.36 2.14 -10.58
CA ALA A 114 -8.80 3.28 -9.78
C ALA A 114 -7.70 3.78 -8.83
N ILE A 115 -6.99 2.85 -8.19
CA ILE A 115 -5.83 3.14 -7.33
C ILE A 115 -4.74 3.83 -8.12
N MET A 116 -4.33 3.29 -9.28
CA MET A 116 -3.31 3.90 -10.12
C MET A 116 -3.74 5.29 -10.60
N GLN A 117 -4.98 5.46 -11.06
CA GLN A 117 -5.51 6.76 -11.49
C GLN A 117 -5.39 7.84 -10.42
N TYR A 118 -5.67 7.46 -9.18
CA TYR A 118 -5.62 8.38 -8.07
C TYR A 118 -4.18 8.64 -7.63
N LEU A 119 -3.39 7.57 -7.45
CA LEU A 119 -2.08 7.68 -6.82
C LEU A 119 -0.96 8.09 -7.79
N MET A 120 -1.13 7.93 -9.12
CA MET A 120 -0.15 8.33 -10.13
C MET A 120 0.25 9.82 -10.06
N GLY A 121 -0.53 10.66 -9.40
CA GLY A 121 -0.23 12.08 -9.21
C GLY A 121 0.75 12.39 -8.09
N PHE A 122 1.16 11.40 -7.28
CA PHE A 122 1.99 11.60 -6.10
C PHE A 122 3.37 10.97 -6.26
N GLU A 123 4.42 11.78 -6.16
CA GLU A 123 5.82 11.36 -6.36
C GLU A 123 6.34 10.40 -5.26
N LYS A 124 5.61 10.27 -4.14
CA LYS A 124 6.01 9.43 -3.00
C LYS A 124 5.63 7.96 -3.13
N ILE A 125 4.90 7.60 -4.18
CA ILE A 125 4.39 6.24 -4.37
C ILE A 125 4.87 5.74 -5.74
N ASP A 126 5.70 4.71 -5.70
CA ASP A 126 6.16 4.01 -6.89
C ASP A 126 5.19 2.89 -7.27
N PHE A 127 5.12 2.58 -8.57
CA PHE A 127 4.23 1.56 -9.11
C PHE A 127 5.01 0.55 -9.95
N LEU A 128 4.76 -0.74 -9.70
CA LEU A 128 5.23 -1.82 -10.55
C LEU A 128 4.08 -2.71 -10.99
N LEU A 129 3.88 -2.82 -12.31
CA LEU A 129 2.96 -3.78 -12.89
C LEU A 129 3.66 -5.13 -13.11
N LYS A 130 3.20 -6.16 -12.39
CA LYS A 130 3.67 -7.54 -12.58
C LYS A 130 3.03 -8.13 -13.85
N VAL A 131 3.86 -8.53 -14.81
CA VAL A 131 3.44 -9.21 -16.05
C VAL A 131 3.86 -10.68 -15.98
N GLU A 132 3.02 -11.59 -16.48
CA GLU A 132 3.41 -12.99 -16.67
C GLU A 132 4.50 -13.05 -17.75
N ASN A 133 5.70 -13.51 -17.39
CA ASN A 133 6.70 -13.88 -18.39
C ASN A 133 6.33 -15.28 -18.90
N ASP A 134 6.05 -15.38 -20.20
CA ASP A 134 5.83 -16.66 -20.91
C ASP A 134 7.01 -17.63 -20.73
#